data_AF-A0A814YCM1-F1
#
_entry.id   AF-A0A814YCM1-F1
#
_cell.length_a   1.000
_cell.length_b   1.000
_cell.length_c   1.000
_cell.angle_alpha   90.00
_cell.angle_beta   90.00
_cell.angle_gamma   90.00
#
_symmetry.space_group_name_H-M   'P 1'
#
loop_
_entity.id
_entity.type
_entity.pdbx_description
1 polymer ?
#
loop_
_entity_poly.entity_id
_entity_poly.type
_entity_poly.pdbx_seq_one_letter_code
_entity_poly.pdbx_strand_id
1 'polypeptide(L)'
;MKKQGFFEAKFFEYCDEFDKQNRCTGSRDVVFIHSINNNIFNFILNKFHATSSYYPPNNPPELKKNFSDDCASVIIFDDGHVWCAKKHDDSWYVLDSVANRPEAIEFEDIFNGQGFGWIIVWENGRLPIVAESGKRSSKK
;
A
#
# COMPACT_ATOMS: atom_id res chain seq x y z
N MET A 1 23.50 -2.79 5.37
CA MET A 1 22.70 -1.70 4.78
C MET A 1 22.17 -0.84 5.92
N LYS A 2 22.50 0.46 6.00
CA LYS A 2 21.96 1.34 7.06
C LYS A 2 20.46 1.53 6.81
N LYS A 3 19.60 1.22 7.79
CA LYS A 3 18.18 1.55 7.71
C LYS A 3 18.06 3.08 7.69
N GLN A 4 17.74 3.66 6.53
CA GLN A 4 17.37 5.07 6.45
C GLN A 4 15.96 5.19 6.99
N GLY A 5 15.81 5.86 8.15
CA GLY A 5 14.50 6.29 8.61
C GLY A 5 13.90 7.28 7.62
N PHE A 6 12.59 7.20 7.45
CA PHE A 6 11.82 8.23 6.78
C PHE A 6 11.58 9.36 7.78
N PHE A 7 12.09 10.55 7.50
CA PHE A 7 11.92 11.71 8.37
C PHE A 7 10.77 12.57 7.86
N GLU A 8 10.02 13.18 8.78
CA GLU A 8 8.88 14.05 8.48
C GLU A 8 9.19 15.13 7.43
N ALA A 9 10.36 15.77 7.51
CA ALA A 9 10.79 16.75 6.51
C ALA A 9 10.81 16.19 5.07
N LYS A 10 11.28 14.95 4.91
CA LYS A 10 11.34 14.27 3.63
C LYS A 10 9.96 13.81 3.15
N PHE A 11 9.05 13.52 4.08
CA PHE A 11 7.64 13.29 3.74
C PHE A 11 7.02 14.53 3.10
N PHE A 12 7.18 15.69 3.73
CA PHE A 12 6.61 16.95 3.22
C PHE A 12 7.21 17.37 1.88
N GLU A 13 8.50 17.14 1.68
CA GLU A 13 9.12 17.32 0.35
C GLU A 13 8.42 16.46 -0.71
N TYR A 14 8.12 15.19 -0.43
CA TYR A 14 7.42 14.32 -1.37
C TYR A 14 5.94 14.70 -1.56
N CYS A 15 5.26 15.20 -0.54
CA CYS A 15 3.93 15.77 -0.66
C CYS A 15 3.93 16.97 -1.63
N ASP A 16 4.89 17.88 -1.49
CA ASP A 16 5.01 19.06 -2.36
C ASP A 16 5.29 18.69 -3.82
N GLU A 17 6.19 17.73 -4.02
CA GLU A 17 6.50 17.21 -5.36
C GLU A 17 5.26 16.56 -6.00
N PHE A 18 4.53 15.74 -5.23
CA PHE A 18 3.32 15.08 -5.69
C PHE A 18 2.22 16.08 -6.05
N ASP A 19 1.98 17.07 -5.18
CA ASP A 19 0.99 18.14 -5.37
C ASP A 19 1.30 18.95 -6.64
N LYS A 20 2.58 19.33 -6.82
CA LYS A 20 3.04 20.01 -8.03
C LYS A 20 2.84 19.19 -9.29
N GLN A 21 3.17 17.89 -9.26
CA GLN A 21 3.02 17.00 -10.41
C GLN A 21 1.55 16.80 -10.80
N ASN A 22 0.67 16.67 -9.82
CA ASN A 22 -0.76 16.40 -10.03
C ASN A 22 -1.62 17.66 -10.11
N ARG A 23 -1.02 18.85 -9.93
CA ARG A 23 -1.73 20.14 -9.86
C ARG A 23 -2.83 20.11 -8.79
N CYS A 24 -2.52 19.52 -7.63
CA CYS A 24 -3.39 19.49 -6.46
C CYS A 24 -2.70 20.10 -5.23
N THR A 25 -3.39 20.14 -4.10
CA THR A 25 -2.86 20.63 -2.81
C THR A 25 -3.41 19.79 -1.66
N GLY A 26 -2.65 19.69 -0.57
CA GLY A 26 -3.16 19.16 0.71
C GLY A 26 -2.76 17.71 1.00
N SER A 27 -1.84 17.13 0.20
CA SER A 27 -1.33 15.77 0.47
C SER A 27 -0.49 15.66 1.75
N ARG A 28 -0.15 16.80 2.39
CA ARG A 28 0.47 16.86 3.72
C ARG A 28 -0.53 16.61 4.85
N ASP A 29 -1.75 17.13 4.70
CA ASP A 29 -2.75 17.16 5.77
C ASP A 29 -3.71 15.97 5.69
N VAL A 30 -3.98 15.49 4.48
CA VAL A 30 -4.87 14.36 4.22
C VAL A 30 -4.17 13.40 3.26
N VAL A 31 -4.27 12.10 3.55
CA VAL A 31 -3.81 11.06 2.61
C VAL A 31 -4.58 11.21 1.31
N PHE A 32 -3.89 11.72 0.28
CA PHE A 32 -4.50 11.97 -1.00
C PHE A 32 -4.51 10.68 -1.84
N ILE A 33 -5.70 10.14 -2.06
CA ILE A 33 -5.94 8.96 -2.90
C ILE A 33 -6.79 9.40 -4.10
N HIS A 34 -6.14 9.67 -5.24
CA HIS A 34 -6.85 10.05 -6.47
C HIS A 34 -7.31 8.85 -7.28
N SER A 35 -6.49 7.81 -7.32
CA SER A 35 -6.80 6.53 -7.95
C SER A 35 -5.93 5.39 -7.37
N ILE A 36 -6.22 4.15 -7.78
CA ILE A 36 -5.46 2.93 -7.42
C ILE A 36 -3.95 3.11 -7.62
N ASN A 37 -3.57 3.80 -8.70
CA ASN A 37 -2.17 3.97 -9.09
C ASN A 37 -1.64 5.38 -8.85
N ASN A 38 -2.50 6.35 -8.51
CA ASN A 38 -2.11 7.73 -8.28
C ASN A 38 -2.52 8.17 -6.88
N ASN A 39 -1.63 7.94 -5.91
CA ASN A 39 -1.78 8.41 -4.54
C ASN A 39 -0.39 8.72 -3.97
N ILE A 40 -0.35 9.48 -2.87
CA ILE A 40 0.89 9.95 -2.27
C ILE A 40 1.81 8.80 -1.83
N PHE A 41 1.26 7.71 -1.30
CA PHE A 41 2.04 6.57 -0.86
C PHE A 41 2.69 5.82 -2.02
N ASN A 42 1.94 5.54 -3.09
CA ASN A 42 2.52 4.95 -4.31
C ASN A 42 3.62 5.84 -4.87
N PHE A 43 3.42 7.17 -4.87
CA PHE A 43 4.43 8.13 -5.32
C PHE A 43 5.72 8.01 -4.47
N ILE A 44 5.59 8.01 -3.15
CA ILE A 44 6.72 7.86 -2.22
C ILE A 44 7.40 6.50 -2.42
N LEU A 45 6.65 5.40 -2.44
CA LEU A 45 7.17 4.04 -2.62
C LEU A 45 7.94 3.90 -3.94
N ASN A 46 7.47 4.52 -5.02
CA ASN A 46 8.17 4.56 -6.29
C ASN A 46 9.53 5.28 -6.21
N LYS A 47 9.69 6.30 -5.34
CA LYS A 47 11.01 6.93 -5.09
C LYS A 47 12.00 5.98 -4.43
N PHE A 48 11.50 4.94 -3.77
CA PHE A 48 12.30 3.85 -3.18
C PHE A 48 12.35 2.60 -4.09
N HIS A 49 11.94 2.72 -5.36
CA HIS A 49 11.88 1.62 -6.32
C HIS A 49 10.99 0.45 -5.87
N ALA A 50 10.03 0.72 -4.98
CA ALA A 50 9.03 -0.24 -4.56
C ALA A 50 7.79 -0.11 -5.45
N THR A 51 7.35 -1.23 -6.03
CA THR A 51 6.08 -1.27 -6.76
C THR A 51 4.95 -1.51 -5.78
N SER A 52 3.87 -0.76 -5.94
CA SER A 52 2.72 -0.80 -5.05
C SER A 52 1.40 -0.50 -5.76
N SER A 53 0.28 -0.96 -5.20
CA SER A 53 -1.06 -0.55 -5.66
C SER A 53 -2.02 -0.47 -4.49
N TYR A 54 -2.94 0.48 -4.60
CA TYR A 54 -3.99 0.71 -3.62
C TYR A 54 -5.24 -0.14 -3.90
N TYR A 55 -5.77 -0.78 -2.87
CA TYR A 55 -6.99 -1.56 -2.88
C TYR A 55 -8.00 -0.90 -1.94
N PRO A 56 -9.16 -0.45 -2.45
CA PRO A 56 -10.19 0.16 -1.62
C PRO A 56 -10.90 -0.89 -0.76
N PRO A 57 -11.57 -0.48 0.33
CA PRO A 57 -12.09 -1.37 1.37
C PRO A 57 -13.19 -2.31 0.86
N ASN A 58 -13.99 -1.82 -0.10
CA ASN A 58 -15.07 -2.60 -0.73
C ASN A 58 -14.60 -3.50 -1.87
N ASN A 59 -13.30 -3.51 -2.16
CA ASN A 59 -12.70 -4.35 -3.19
C ASN A 59 -11.38 -4.92 -2.65
N PRO A 60 -11.44 -5.72 -1.56
CA PRO A 60 -10.26 -6.41 -1.08
C PRO A 60 -9.69 -7.22 -2.25
N PRO A 61 -8.36 -7.30 -2.39
CA PRO A 61 -7.78 -8.15 -3.42
C PRO A 61 -8.36 -9.55 -3.25
N GLU A 62 -8.83 -10.17 -4.33
CA GLU A 62 -9.05 -11.61 -4.31
C GLU A 62 -7.71 -12.22 -3.92
N LEU A 63 -7.61 -12.68 -2.67
CA LEU A 63 -6.41 -13.29 -2.09
C LEU A 63 -6.17 -14.63 -2.79
N LYS A 64 -5.72 -14.56 -4.05
CA LYS A 64 -5.23 -15.71 -4.79
C LYS A 64 -3.96 -16.13 -4.07
N LYS A 65 -3.78 -17.43 -3.81
CA LYS A 65 -2.61 -17.99 -3.09
C LYS A 65 -1.28 -17.33 -3.47
N ASN A 66 -1.11 -17.00 -4.74
CA ASN A 66 0.09 -16.38 -5.30
C ASN A 66 0.39 -14.95 -4.79
N PHE A 67 -0.56 -14.26 -4.13
CA PHE A 67 -0.31 -12.95 -3.54
C PHE A 67 0.70 -13.03 -2.39
N SER A 68 0.61 -14.06 -1.55
CA SER A 68 1.44 -14.17 -0.35
C SER A 68 2.92 -14.42 -0.66
N ASP A 69 3.24 -15.00 -1.82
CA ASP A 69 4.60 -15.36 -2.20
C ASP A 69 5.39 -14.12 -2.65
N ASP A 70 4.79 -13.26 -3.47
CA ASP A 70 5.44 -12.08 -4.06
C ASP A 70 5.20 -10.78 -3.26
N CYS A 71 4.27 -10.80 -2.29
CA CYS A 71 3.98 -9.65 -1.44
C CYS A 71 5.02 -9.52 -0.32
N ALA A 72 5.69 -8.37 -0.29
CA ALA A 72 6.71 -8.06 0.70
C ALA A 72 6.13 -7.35 1.93
N SER A 73 5.14 -6.48 1.72
CA SER A 73 4.53 -5.69 2.79
C SER A 73 3.13 -5.21 2.38
N VAL A 74 2.29 -4.93 3.38
CA VAL A 74 0.98 -4.32 3.23
C VAL A 74 0.96 -3.09 4.13
N ILE A 75 0.49 -1.95 3.62
CA ILE A 75 0.16 -0.76 4.42
C ILE A 75 -1.36 -0.75 4.57
N ILE A 76 -1.83 -0.61 5.80
CA ILE A 76 -3.24 -0.68 6.15
C ILE A 76 -3.69 0.70 6.61
N PHE A 77 -4.82 1.15 6.08
CA PHE A 77 -5.52 2.35 6.53
C PHE A 77 -6.68 1.92 7.42
N ASP A 78 -6.69 2.35 8.67
CA ASP A 78 -7.79 2.15 9.61
C ASP A 78 -8.31 3.52 10.09
N ASP A 79 -9.34 3.56 10.94
CA ASP A 79 -9.99 4.80 11.37
C ASP A 79 -8.99 5.69 12.13
N GLY A 80 -8.47 6.71 11.45
CA GLY A 80 -7.49 7.64 12.00
C GLY A 80 -6.08 7.06 12.21
N HIS A 81 -5.79 5.87 11.68
CA HIS A 81 -4.49 5.21 11.91
C HIS A 81 -3.94 4.53 10.66
N VAL A 82 -2.61 4.56 10.52
CA VAL A 82 -1.90 3.84 9.45
C VAL A 82 -0.84 2.96 10.09
N TRP A 83 -0.92 1.67 9.79
CA TRP A 83 0.05 0.67 10.22
C TRP A 83 0.45 -0.21 9.05
N CYS A 84 1.47 -1.04 9.20
CA CYS A 84 1.87 -1.96 8.12
C CYS A 84 2.10 -3.37 8.63
N ALA A 85 1.92 -4.34 7.75
CA ALA A 85 2.35 -5.72 7.94
C ALA A 85 3.51 -6.00 6.99
N LYS A 86 4.55 -6.69 7.47
CA LYS A 86 5.73 -7.02 6.68
C LYS A 86 6.02 -8.51 6.75
N LYS A 87 6.30 -9.11 5.59
CA LYS A 87 6.82 -10.47 5.50
C LYS A 87 8.29 -10.47 5.91
N HIS A 88 8.67 -11.40 6.78
CA HIS A 88 10.05 -11.70 7.12
C HIS A 88 10.21 -13.21 7.14
N ASP A 89 11.08 -13.71 6.25
CA ASP A 89 11.15 -15.13 5.89
C ASP A 89 9.78 -15.61 5.40
N ASP A 90 9.16 -16.58 6.08
CA ASP A 90 7.84 -17.13 5.74
C ASP A 90 6.74 -16.69 6.73
N SER A 91 6.97 -15.64 7.51
CA SER A 91 6.04 -15.17 8.54
C SER A 91 5.71 -13.69 8.37
N TRP A 92 4.47 -13.33 8.72
CA TRP A 92 3.98 -11.96 8.66
C TRP A 92 3.99 -11.33 10.06
N TYR A 93 4.41 -10.07 10.11
CA TYR A 93 4.49 -9.30 11.34
C TYR A 93 3.82 -7.94 11.16
N VAL A 94 2.96 -7.60 12.10
CA VAL A 94 2.43 -6.24 12.29
C VAL A 94 3.56 -5.34 12.77
N LEU A 95 3.71 -4.21 12.10
CA LEU A 95 4.62 -3.12 12.41
C LEU A 95 3.75 -1.88 12.63
N ASP A 96 3.29 -1.73 13.86
CA ASP A 96 2.52 -0.57 14.28
C ASP A 96 3.40 0.39 15.11
N SER A 97 3.39 1.67 14.76
CA SER A 97 4.10 2.73 15.48
C SER A 97 3.67 2.88 16.94
N VAL A 98 2.44 2.48 17.31
CA VAL A 98 1.97 2.50 18.70
C VAL A 98 2.27 1.20 19.45
N ALA A 99 2.66 0.14 18.74
CA ALA A 99 3.02 -1.14 19.36
C ALA A 99 4.47 -1.12 19.86
N ASN A 100 4.71 -1.75 21.02
CA ASN A 100 6.04 -1.82 21.61
C ASN A 100 6.97 -2.82 20.88
N ARG A 101 6.41 -3.71 20.07
CA ARG A 101 7.14 -4.74 19.33
C ARG A 101 6.34 -5.21 18.12
N PRO A 102 7.00 -5.82 17.12
CA PRO A 102 6.30 -6.54 16.07
C PRO A 102 5.48 -7.71 16.63
N GLU A 103 4.28 -7.91 16.08
CA GLU A 103 3.39 -9.01 16.46
C GLU A 103 3.13 -9.92 15.27
N ALA A 104 3.15 -11.23 15.46
CA ALA A 104 2.86 -12.17 14.38
C ALA A 104 1.39 -12.09 13.98
N ILE A 105 1.10 -12.22 12.69
CA ILE A 105 -0.24 -12.23 12.12
C ILE A 105 -0.30 -13.22 10.95
N GLU A 106 -1.44 -13.86 10.72
CA GLU A 106 -1.65 -14.63 9.49
C GLU A 106 -1.94 -13.68 8.32
N PHE A 107 -1.51 -14.04 7.11
CA PHE A 107 -1.68 -13.15 5.96
C PHE A 107 -3.15 -12.81 5.68
N GLU A 108 -4.03 -13.81 5.83
CA GLU A 108 -5.46 -13.67 5.65
C GLU A 108 -6.08 -12.71 6.67
N ASP A 109 -5.55 -12.67 7.89
CA ASP A 109 -6.06 -11.83 8.97
C ASP A 109 -5.76 -10.34 8.76
N ILE A 110 -4.76 -10.00 7.95
CA ILE A 110 -4.46 -8.60 7.56
C ILE A 110 -5.67 -7.95 6.87
N PHE A 111 -6.48 -8.75 6.16
CA PHE A 111 -7.62 -8.27 5.38
C PHE A 111 -8.97 -8.50 6.08
N ASN A 112 -8.99 -9.15 7.25
CA ASN A 112 -10.21 -9.43 8.01
C ASN A 112 -10.70 -8.22 8.84
N GLY A 113 -9.89 -7.18 8.99
CA GLY A 113 -10.26 -5.94 9.68
C GLY A 113 -11.11 -4.97 8.85
N GLN A 114 -11.79 -4.03 9.52
CA GLN A 114 -12.53 -2.92 8.88
C GLN A 114 -11.58 -1.83 8.33
N GLY A 115 -10.53 -2.24 7.62
CA GLY A 115 -9.62 -1.28 6.98
C GLY A 115 -10.39 -0.41 5.97
N PHE A 116 -10.03 0.87 5.88
CA PHE A 116 -10.47 1.83 4.87
C PHE A 116 -9.68 1.70 3.55
N GLY A 117 -8.80 0.70 3.46
CA GLY A 117 -8.05 0.35 2.27
C GLY A 117 -6.69 -0.22 2.60
N TRP A 118 -6.01 -0.71 1.57
CA TRP A 118 -4.71 -1.34 1.68
C TRP A 118 -3.80 -0.87 0.55
N ILE A 119 -2.51 -0.70 0.81
CA ILE A 119 -1.50 -0.63 -0.24
C ILE A 119 -0.63 -1.87 -0.15
N ILE A 120 -0.64 -2.65 -1.22
CA ILE A 120 0.19 -3.85 -1.33
C ILE A 120 1.51 -3.47 -1.97
N VAL A 121 2.62 -3.94 -1.41
CA VAL A 121 3.99 -3.70 -1.87
C VAL A 121 4.63 -5.04 -2.25
N TRP A 122 5.25 -5.12 -3.42
CA TRP A 122 5.85 -6.36 -3.96
C TRP A 122 7.37 -6.36 -3.95
N GLU A 123 7.96 -7.54 -3.81
CA GLU A 123 9.42 -7.68 -3.60
C GLU A 123 10.26 -7.52 -4.88
N ASN A 124 9.66 -7.52 -6.08
CA ASN A 124 10.39 -7.54 -7.35
C ASN A 124 9.79 -6.68 -8.46
N GLY A 125 9.00 -5.67 -8.11
CA GLY A 125 8.44 -4.73 -9.07
C GLY A 125 7.36 -5.29 -10.02
N ARG A 126 6.93 -6.54 -9.81
CA ARG A 126 5.85 -7.15 -10.59
C ARG A 126 4.51 -6.69 -10.03
N LEU A 127 3.80 -5.85 -10.78
CA LEU A 127 2.37 -5.62 -10.52
C LEU A 127 1.63 -6.95 -10.72
N PRO A 128 0.73 -7.35 -9.80
CA PRO A 128 -0.17 -8.45 -10.06
C PRO A 128 -0.99 -8.08 -11.29
N ILE A 129 -1.13 -9.03 -12.22
CA ILE A 129 -2.00 -8.86 -13.38
C ILE A 129 -3.43 -8.75 -12.83
N VAL A 130 -3.90 -7.52 -12.63
CA VAL A 130 -5.31 -7.27 -12.32
C VAL A 130 -6.06 -7.56 -13.60
N ALA A 131 -6.70 -8.72 -13.67
CA ALA A 131 -7.59 -9.03 -14.77
C ALA A 131 -8.67 -7.94 -14.81
N GLU A 132 -8.67 -7.11 -15.85
CA GLU A 132 -9.75 -6.15 -16.06
C GLU A 132 -11.06 -6.93 -16.10
N SER A 133 -11.89 -6.79 -15.06
CA SER A 133 -13.27 -7.24 -15.09
C SER A 133 -14.05 -6.30 -16.00
N GLY A 134 -13.92 -6.52 -17.31
CA GLY A 134 -14.49 -5.68 -18.36
C GLY A 134 -15.02 -6.51 -19.52
N LYS A 135 -16.15 -7.21 -19.31
CA LYS A 135 -16.98 -7.71 -20.41
C LYS A 135 -17.26 -6.56 -21.40
N ARG A 136 -16.82 -6.70 -22.65
CA ARG A 136 -17.56 -6.22 -23.82
C ARG A 136 -17.68 -7.35 -24.83
N SER A 137 -18.65 -8.22 -24.58
CA SER A 137 -19.28 -8.95 -25.68
C SER A 137 -20.18 -7.95 -26.41
N SER A 138 -19.68 -7.37 -27.49
CA SER A 138 -20.51 -6.77 -28.51
C SER A 138 -20.46 -7.70 -29.72
N LYS A 139 -21.36 -8.69 -29.74
CA LYS A 139 -21.78 -9.31 -31.00
C LYS A 139 -22.62 -8.28 -31.76
N LYS A 140 -22.19 -7.95 -32.97
CA LYS A 140 -23.08 -7.64 -34.08
C LYS A 140 -22.75 -8.61 -35.19
#